data_AF-A0A3B9MWC5-F1
#
_entry.id   AF-A0A3B9MWC5-F1
#
_cell.length_a   1.000
_cell.length_b   1.000
_cell.length_c   1.000
_cell.angle_alpha   90.00
_cell.angle_beta   90.00
_cell.angle_gamma   90.00
#
_symmetry.space_group_name_H-M   'P 1'
#
loop_
_entity.id
_entity.type
_entity.pdbx_description
1 polymer ?
#
loop_
_entity_poly.entity_id
_entity_poly.type
_entity_poly.pdbx_seq_one_letter_code
_entity_poly.pdbx_strand_id
1 'polypeptide(L)'
;DILKITQDSTRIYVNDTVNAKGKVGGFAVSGRSPSKSASTDILFVTADSTRIFVNDDPTVKGKVGGFAVSGRSPSKGVTNDYLQVTRDSTRVYVTESTAKGKVGGFAVSGRSPSKGTSQHMFVTTTDSTRIFTQDTVGGFGVRDITGGTSTSYLQLSPLNYFIGHESGELVEQDALNPGMGKYNTFFGYKAGQNTVNGFKNIFLGYKAGNGNVGGGWNIFIGNEAGYSSTGGLSNIFIGDQAGYNFANGVQNVFIGNEAGYSSSVSVYNNLFVGNGAGRNNVSGNYNTYIGISSGRNTTGSDNAFVGNLTGFSNTGSQNTYIGAESGIYTSVGNKNVYVGYRAGYRSYGTRNVFVGTNANNTNFSSVNYNNCIAIGDSVIVTGHNQIRIGNSEAASFYAQGIYNSTTGSAANMYIASNGRIYVNTSSKRYKKDITPLEINTSNIYKLNPVSYTSLSDNKRYFGLIAEEVADVIPELAEFAIEKNVVPGSSSEELIPNAVHYPILSVLLLKEVQKHEATINHQQELIDVLKNQNLELKDRLTRLEELVNKLNK
;
A
#
# COMPACT_ATOMS: atom_id res chain seq x y z
N ASP A 1 -49.45 -30.30 58.75
CA ASP A 1 -49.10 -29.27 57.75
C ASP A 1 -49.45 -29.76 56.36
N ILE A 2 -50.09 -28.92 55.54
CA ILE A 2 -50.55 -29.24 54.17
C ILE A 2 -49.42 -29.04 53.12
N LEU A 3 -48.29 -28.48 53.56
CA LEU A 3 -47.05 -28.35 52.79
C LEU A 3 -45.89 -28.30 53.79
N LYS A 4 -44.84 -29.10 53.58
CA LYS A 4 -43.58 -29.04 54.33
C LYS A 4 -42.44 -28.83 53.33
N ILE A 5 -41.82 -27.65 53.41
CA ILE A 5 -40.60 -27.33 52.66
C ILE A 5 -39.45 -27.29 53.65
N THR A 6 -38.35 -27.99 53.33
CA THR A 6 -37.05 -27.88 53.96
C THR A 6 -36.08 -27.27 52.95
N GLN A 7 -34.90 -26.81 53.39
CA GLN A 7 -33.90 -26.21 52.50
C GLN A 7 -33.48 -27.15 51.35
N ASP A 8 -33.66 -28.46 51.53
CA ASP A 8 -33.32 -29.53 50.57
C ASP A 8 -34.54 -30.31 49.99
N SER A 9 -35.80 -29.98 50.33
CA SER A 9 -36.97 -30.75 49.81
C SER A 9 -38.33 -30.02 49.88
N THR A 10 -39.22 -30.33 48.95
CA THR A 10 -40.64 -29.92 48.97
C THR A 10 -41.54 -31.15 49.19
N ARG A 11 -42.56 -31.06 50.06
CA ARG A 11 -43.58 -32.10 50.32
C ARG A 11 -44.97 -31.48 50.47
N ILE A 12 -46.00 -32.06 49.86
CA ILE A 12 -47.41 -31.64 49.98
C ILE A 12 -48.20 -32.69 50.79
N TYR A 13 -49.17 -32.25 51.60
CA TYR A 13 -50.20 -33.12 52.22
C TYR A 13 -51.59 -32.52 51.94
N VAL A 14 -52.61 -33.34 51.74
CA VAL A 14 -54.01 -32.88 51.58
C VAL A 14 -54.90 -33.67 52.52
N ASN A 15 -55.83 -33.00 53.21
CA ASN A 15 -56.74 -33.63 54.17
C ASN A 15 -58.16 -33.05 54.00
N ASP A 16 -59.15 -33.92 53.81
CA ASP A 16 -60.58 -33.60 53.74
C ASP A 16 -61.35 -34.68 54.52
N THR A 17 -62.05 -34.28 55.60
CA THR A 17 -62.84 -35.20 56.43
C THR A 17 -64.34 -34.92 56.32
N VAL A 18 -65.09 -35.96 55.92
CA VAL A 18 -66.53 -36.20 56.17
C VAL A 18 -67.56 -35.22 55.55
N ASN A 19 -68.25 -35.71 54.50
CA ASN A 19 -69.65 -35.44 54.14
C ASN A 19 -70.10 -34.01 53.72
N ALA A 20 -69.62 -33.52 52.57
CA ALA A 20 -70.45 -32.70 51.67
C ALA A 20 -70.00 -32.83 50.19
N LYS A 21 -70.94 -32.84 49.23
CA LYS A 21 -70.64 -32.97 47.79
C LYS A 21 -70.19 -31.64 47.18
N GLY A 22 -68.87 -31.42 47.11
CA GLY A 22 -68.24 -30.32 46.35
C GLY A 22 -67.47 -30.83 45.11
N LYS A 23 -67.43 -30.05 44.02
CA LYS A 23 -66.91 -30.50 42.71
C LYS A 23 -65.35 -30.59 42.58
N VAL A 24 -64.49 -30.70 43.63
CA VAL A 24 -63.01 -30.44 43.46
C VAL A 24 -61.96 -30.89 44.59
N GLY A 25 -61.07 -31.94 44.43
CA GLY A 25 -59.89 -32.32 45.35
C GLY A 25 -58.63 -33.10 44.76
N GLY A 26 -57.50 -33.38 45.50
CA GLY A 26 -56.10 -33.45 44.89
C GLY A 26 -54.78 -34.26 45.37
N PHE A 27 -54.32 -35.47 44.87
CA PHE A 27 -52.88 -35.94 44.53
C PHE A 27 -52.66 -37.39 43.87
N ALA A 28 -51.85 -37.60 42.77
CA ALA A 28 -51.55 -38.90 42.06
C ALA A 28 -50.42 -38.97 40.94
N VAL A 29 -49.80 -40.15 40.72
CA VAL A 29 -49.13 -40.68 39.47
C VAL A 29 -49.29 -42.23 39.47
N SER A 30 -49.80 -42.91 38.43
CA SER A 30 -50.39 -44.27 38.62
C SER A 30 -50.02 -45.41 37.65
N GLY A 31 -49.86 -46.62 38.19
CA GLY A 31 -49.99 -47.90 37.48
C GLY A 31 -51.15 -48.73 38.02
N ARG A 32 -52.11 -49.13 37.16
CA ARG A 32 -53.31 -49.89 37.57
C ARG A 32 -53.59 -51.02 36.57
N SER A 33 -53.50 -52.27 37.02
CA SER A 33 -53.87 -53.48 36.25
C SER A 33 -55.14 -54.12 36.83
N PRO A 34 -56.02 -54.73 36.01
CA PRO A 34 -57.17 -55.49 36.49
C PRO A 34 -56.82 -56.87 37.05
N SER A 35 -55.58 -57.35 36.89
CA SER A 35 -55.09 -58.61 37.45
C SER A 35 -54.03 -58.38 38.53
N LYS A 36 -54.03 -59.24 39.57
CA LYS A 36 -53.06 -59.18 40.67
C LYS A 36 -51.67 -59.56 40.16
N SER A 37 -50.79 -58.57 39.99
CA SER A 37 -49.35 -58.78 39.78
C SER A 37 -48.56 -58.14 40.92
N ALA A 38 -47.26 -58.43 41.00
CA ALA A 38 -46.39 -58.00 42.09
C ALA A 38 -46.19 -56.46 42.13
N SER A 39 -45.83 -55.95 43.31
CA SER A 39 -45.62 -54.52 43.56
C SER A 39 -44.25 -54.04 43.05
N THR A 40 -44.21 -52.84 42.46
CA THR A 40 -43.01 -52.20 41.89
C THR A 40 -43.02 -50.71 42.20
N ASP A 41 -41.85 -50.12 42.47
CA ASP A 41 -41.68 -48.68 42.75
C ASP A 41 -41.77 -47.82 41.47
N ILE A 42 -42.45 -46.67 41.56
CA ILE A 42 -42.83 -45.84 40.41
C ILE A 42 -42.19 -44.44 40.41
N LEU A 43 -41.80 -43.89 41.57
CA LEU A 43 -41.23 -42.54 41.74
C LEU A 43 -40.10 -42.56 42.78
N PHE A 44 -38.94 -41.97 42.46
CA PHE A 44 -37.73 -42.00 43.30
C PHE A 44 -37.06 -40.61 43.34
N VAL A 45 -36.71 -40.10 44.53
CA VAL A 45 -36.18 -38.73 44.74
C VAL A 45 -34.99 -38.76 45.72
N THR A 46 -33.87 -38.12 45.36
CA THR A 46 -32.68 -37.90 46.20
C THR A 46 -32.22 -36.43 46.11
N ALA A 47 -31.27 -36.01 46.94
CA ALA A 47 -30.74 -34.64 46.91
C ALA A 47 -30.16 -34.24 45.54
N ASP A 48 -29.63 -35.20 44.79
CA ASP A 48 -28.95 -34.99 43.51
C ASP A 48 -29.76 -35.44 42.27
N SER A 49 -30.91 -36.13 42.42
CA SER A 49 -31.65 -36.68 41.27
C SER A 49 -33.12 -37.08 41.55
N THR A 50 -33.95 -37.11 40.50
CA THR A 50 -35.31 -37.67 40.51
C THR A 50 -35.56 -38.56 39.30
N ARG A 51 -36.28 -39.68 39.47
CA ARG A 51 -36.56 -40.69 38.44
C ARG A 51 -37.99 -41.25 38.55
N ILE A 52 -38.60 -41.63 37.43
CA ILE A 52 -39.97 -42.18 37.33
C ILE A 52 -39.97 -43.36 36.35
N PHE A 53 -40.73 -44.43 36.67
CA PHE A 53 -40.87 -45.64 35.85
C PHE A 53 -42.33 -45.89 35.46
N VAL A 54 -42.57 -46.43 34.26
CA VAL A 54 -43.91 -46.64 33.68
C VAL A 54 -43.96 -47.99 32.95
N ASN A 55 -45.12 -48.64 33.00
CA ASN A 55 -45.34 -50.00 32.51
C ASN A 55 -46.43 -50.01 31.43
N ASP A 56 -46.10 -50.52 30.24
CA ASP A 56 -47.00 -50.59 29.07
C ASP A 56 -47.47 -52.03 28.82
N ASP A 57 -48.74 -52.34 29.14
CA ASP A 57 -49.41 -53.56 28.66
C ASP A 57 -50.02 -53.29 27.26
N PRO A 58 -49.60 -54.01 26.21
CA PRO A 58 -49.98 -53.70 24.83
C PRO A 58 -51.44 -54.04 24.47
N THR A 59 -52.21 -54.70 25.35
CA THR A 59 -53.53 -55.27 25.00
C THR A 59 -54.73 -54.36 25.27
N VAL A 60 -54.58 -53.27 26.03
CA VAL A 60 -55.69 -52.35 26.37
C VAL A 60 -55.36 -50.91 26.01
N LYS A 61 -56.16 -50.32 25.10
CA LYS A 61 -56.02 -48.90 24.70
C LYS A 61 -56.48 -47.95 25.81
N GLY A 62 -55.56 -47.55 26.68
CA GLY A 62 -55.73 -46.38 27.55
C GLY A 62 -55.91 -45.09 26.75
N LYS A 63 -56.78 -44.19 27.21
CA LYS A 63 -57.05 -42.89 26.53
C LYS A 63 -55.95 -41.82 26.71
N VAL A 64 -54.94 -42.10 27.53
CA VAL A 64 -53.74 -41.28 27.79
C VAL A 64 -52.58 -42.22 28.13
N GLY A 65 -51.37 -41.90 27.66
CA GLY A 65 -50.17 -42.74 27.79
C GLY A 65 -49.58 -42.74 29.21
N GLY A 66 -48.78 -43.76 29.53
CA GLY A 66 -48.44 -44.13 30.90
C GLY A 66 -47.59 -43.11 31.70
N PHE A 67 -46.84 -42.22 31.06
CA PHE A 67 -46.25 -41.04 31.73
C PHE A 67 -46.84 -39.75 31.16
N ALA A 68 -47.64 -39.05 31.97
CA ALA A 68 -48.29 -37.82 31.58
C ALA A 68 -48.10 -36.71 32.63
N VAL A 69 -47.51 -35.61 32.17
CA VAL A 69 -47.36 -34.35 32.90
C VAL A 69 -48.34 -33.35 32.29
N SER A 70 -49.48 -33.09 32.93
CA SER A 70 -50.53 -32.22 32.36
C SER A 70 -51.60 -31.72 33.34
N GLY A 71 -51.54 -30.45 33.74
CA GLY A 71 -52.62 -29.83 34.53
C GLY A 71 -53.89 -29.58 33.70
N ARG A 72 -54.95 -30.38 33.90
CA ARG A 72 -56.26 -30.18 33.24
C ARG A 72 -57.46 -30.74 34.03
N SER A 73 -58.28 -29.88 34.65
CA SER A 73 -59.65 -30.20 35.11
C SER A 73 -60.45 -28.95 35.56
N PRO A 74 -61.78 -28.84 35.33
CA PRO A 74 -62.66 -27.87 36.01
C PRO A 74 -63.21 -28.37 37.35
N SER A 75 -63.04 -29.66 37.62
CA SER A 75 -63.46 -30.36 38.84
C SER A 75 -62.30 -31.22 39.31
N LYS A 76 -61.30 -30.55 39.93
CA LYS A 76 -60.04 -31.07 40.51
C LYS A 76 -60.16 -32.58 40.75
N GLY A 77 -59.58 -33.32 39.82
CA GLY A 77 -59.06 -34.64 40.10
C GLY A 77 -57.71 -34.47 40.80
N VAL A 78 -57.15 -35.60 41.19
CA VAL A 78 -56.03 -35.65 42.10
C VAL A 78 -54.72 -35.01 41.52
N THR A 79 -54.12 -34.02 42.22
CA THR A 79 -52.87 -33.22 41.97
C THR A 79 -51.67 -34.04 41.49
N ASN A 80 -50.60 -33.42 40.97
CA ASN A 80 -49.42 -34.13 40.46
C ASN A 80 -48.16 -33.24 40.70
N ASP A 81 -46.96 -33.84 40.70
CA ASP A 81 -45.72 -33.11 40.39
C ASP A 81 -45.40 -33.26 38.90
N TYR A 82 -45.05 -32.16 38.24
CA TYR A 82 -45.13 -32.05 36.78
C TYR A 82 -43.82 -31.66 36.08
N LEU A 83 -43.04 -30.75 36.64
CA LEU A 83 -41.73 -30.34 36.11
C LEU A 83 -40.75 -30.32 37.27
N GLN A 84 -39.50 -30.72 37.02
CA GLN A 84 -38.40 -30.45 37.94
C GLN A 84 -37.32 -29.62 37.26
N VAL A 85 -36.85 -28.62 38.01
CA VAL A 85 -35.87 -27.62 37.60
C VAL A 85 -34.70 -27.69 38.57
N THR A 86 -33.48 -27.74 38.04
CA THR A 86 -32.24 -27.54 38.81
C THR A 86 -31.63 -26.20 38.41
N ARG A 87 -30.70 -25.64 39.21
CA ARG A 87 -30.16 -24.29 38.93
C ARG A 87 -29.44 -24.16 37.58
N ASP A 88 -28.83 -25.24 37.08
CA ASP A 88 -27.82 -25.13 36.01
C ASP A 88 -28.17 -25.89 34.70
N SER A 89 -29.18 -26.78 34.66
CA SER A 89 -29.59 -27.44 33.41
C SER A 89 -30.99 -28.08 33.45
N THR A 90 -31.72 -27.97 32.34
CA THR A 90 -32.90 -28.81 32.01
C THR A 90 -32.61 -29.55 30.71
N ARG A 91 -32.82 -30.86 30.66
CA ARG A 91 -32.58 -31.70 29.47
C ARG A 91 -33.80 -32.54 29.12
N VAL A 92 -34.08 -32.67 27.83
CA VAL A 92 -35.14 -33.53 27.29
C VAL A 92 -34.51 -34.43 26.24
N TYR A 93 -34.68 -35.74 26.37
CA TYR A 93 -34.17 -36.73 25.42
C TYR A 93 -35.33 -37.35 24.65
N VAL A 94 -35.18 -37.52 23.34
CA VAL A 94 -36.14 -38.19 22.45
C VAL A 94 -35.35 -39.16 21.58
N THR A 95 -35.74 -40.43 21.58
CA THR A 95 -35.19 -41.45 20.67
C THR A 95 -36.11 -41.61 19.46
N GLU A 96 -35.55 -41.56 18.27
CA GLU A 96 -36.32 -41.79 17.04
C GLU A 96 -36.47 -43.29 16.76
N SER A 97 -37.66 -43.67 16.28
CA SER A 97 -37.86 -44.95 15.57
C SER A 97 -38.64 -44.67 14.28
N THR A 98 -38.48 -45.53 13.28
CA THR A 98 -39.00 -45.31 11.92
C THR A 98 -40.53 -45.43 11.77
N ALA A 99 -41.27 -45.59 12.87
CA ALA A 99 -42.73 -45.65 12.87
C ALA A 99 -43.36 -44.24 13.03
N LYS A 100 -44.07 -43.77 12.00
CA LYS A 100 -44.71 -42.44 11.97
C LYS A 100 -45.90 -42.31 12.94
N GLY A 101 -45.63 -41.95 14.20
CA GLY A 101 -46.63 -41.42 15.12
C GLY A 101 -47.09 -40.01 14.73
N LYS A 102 -48.36 -39.66 14.97
CA LYS A 102 -48.95 -38.40 14.47
C LYS A 102 -48.55 -37.13 15.24
N VAL A 103 -47.82 -37.29 16.35
CA VAL A 103 -47.00 -36.26 17.02
C VAL A 103 -45.91 -36.98 17.80
N GLY A 104 -44.67 -36.82 17.37
CA GLY A 104 -43.45 -37.22 18.08
C GLY A 104 -42.42 -36.11 17.89
N GLY A 105 -41.64 -35.82 18.93
CA GLY A 105 -40.77 -34.63 19.00
C GLY A 105 -41.32 -33.56 19.94
N PHE A 106 -40.43 -32.98 20.75
CA PHE A 106 -40.75 -31.92 21.70
C PHE A 106 -41.09 -30.62 20.96
N ALA A 107 -42.36 -30.21 20.99
CA ALA A 107 -42.85 -29.06 20.23
C ALA A 107 -43.41 -27.98 21.17
N VAL A 108 -42.66 -26.90 21.36
CA VAL A 108 -43.18 -25.66 21.96
C VAL A 108 -43.94 -24.90 20.88
N SER A 109 -45.23 -25.22 20.72
CA SER A 109 -46.09 -24.59 19.71
C SER A 109 -47.43 -24.13 20.31
N GLY A 110 -47.72 -22.84 20.16
CA GLY A 110 -49.04 -22.27 20.43
C GLY A 110 -49.92 -22.36 19.18
N ARG A 111 -50.79 -23.38 19.09
CA ARG A 111 -51.87 -23.40 18.09
C ARG A 111 -53.14 -22.79 18.68
N SER A 112 -53.44 -21.54 18.31
CA SER A 112 -54.73 -20.89 18.54
C SER A 112 -55.60 -20.93 17.27
N PRO A 113 -56.92 -21.16 17.35
CA PRO A 113 -57.83 -21.03 16.20
C PRO A 113 -58.10 -19.59 15.75
N SER A 114 -57.63 -18.57 16.48
CA SER A 114 -57.87 -17.15 16.19
C SER A 114 -56.57 -16.35 16.13
N LYS A 115 -56.54 -15.32 15.27
CA LYS A 115 -55.38 -14.44 15.01
C LYS A 115 -55.06 -13.55 16.23
N GLY A 116 -54.32 -14.10 17.19
CA GLY A 116 -53.69 -13.35 18.28
C GLY A 116 -52.35 -12.73 17.88
N THR A 117 -51.94 -11.67 18.57
CA THR A 117 -50.63 -11.03 18.39
C THR A 117 -49.48 -11.99 18.77
N SER A 118 -48.37 -11.88 18.03
CA SER A 118 -47.19 -12.74 18.22
C SER A 118 -46.62 -12.59 19.63
N GLN A 119 -46.28 -13.71 20.26
CA GLN A 119 -45.57 -13.76 21.55
C GLN A 119 -44.31 -14.62 21.42
N HIS A 120 -43.25 -14.24 22.12
CA HIS A 120 -42.01 -15.00 22.18
C HIS A 120 -42.21 -16.27 23.02
N MET A 121 -42.54 -17.39 22.36
CA MET A 121 -42.82 -18.67 23.04
C MET A 121 -41.57 -19.44 23.47
N PHE A 122 -40.38 -18.95 23.15
CA PHE A 122 -39.11 -19.47 23.64
C PHE A 122 -38.10 -18.31 23.72
N VAL A 123 -37.47 -18.15 24.88
CA VAL A 123 -36.43 -17.13 25.13
C VAL A 123 -35.22 -17.85 25.69
N THR A 124 -34.05 -17.63 25.09
CA THR A 124 -32.77 -18.09 25.63
C THR A 124 -31.95 -16.90 26.11
N THR A 125 -31.14 -17.11 27.14
CA THR A 125 -30.18 -16.12 27.62
C THR A 125 -28.81 -16.36 26.98
N THR A 126 -27.94 -15.36 27.06
CA THR A 126 -26.67 -15.23 26.32
C THR A 126 -25.66 -16.35 26.57
N ASP A 127 -25.74 -17.06 27.70
CA ASP A 127 -24.53 -17.66 28.29
C ASP A 127 -24.31 -19.15 27.94
N SER A 128 -25.30 -19.90 27.43
CA SER A 128 -25.10 -21.32 27.06
C SER A 128 -26.20 -21.97 26.19
N THR A 129 -26.66 -21.34 25.11
CA THR A 129 -27.44 -22.07 24.09
C THR A 129 -26.51 -22.90 23.20
N ARG A 130 -26.40 -24.21 23.44
CA ARG A 130 -25.65 -25.15 22.59
C ARG A 130 -26.60 -26.15 21.94
N ILE A 131 -26.53 -26.27 20.62
CA ILE A 131 -27.30 -27.22 19.82
C ILE A 131 -26.33 -28.28 19.32
N PHE A 132 -26.55 -29.53 19.71
CA PHE A 132 -25.78 -30.68 19.25
C PHE A 132 -26.63 -31.50 18.29
N THR A 133 -26.20 -31.65 17.05
CA THR A 133 -26.82 -32.54 16.05
C THR A 133 -26.00 -33.82 15.93
N GLN A 134 -26.66 -34.98 15.97
CA GLN A 134 -26.03 -36.22 15.48
C GLN A 134 -26.22 -36.26 13.97
N ASP A 135 -25.13 -36.12 13.23
CA ASP A 135 -25.23 -35.83 11.81
C ASP A 135 -25.34 -37.10 10.95
N THR A 136 -26.11 -36.97 9.87
CA THR A 136 -25.84 -37.64 8.59
C THR A 136 -26.62 -36.97 7.45
N VAL A 137 -27.70 -36.22 7.72
CA VAL A 137 -28.55 -35.64 6.66
C VAL A 137 -29.24 -34.29 7.00
N GLY A 138 -28.87 -33.54 8.05
CA GLY A 138 -29.57 -32.26 8.30
C GLY A 138 -29.11 -31.42 9.49
N GLY A 139 -28.70 -30.18 9.21
CA GLY A 139 -28.40 -29.15 10.20
C GLY A 139 -29.63 -28.47 10.80
N PHE A 140 -29.41 -27.67 11.85
CA PHE A 140 -30.43 -26.87 12.53
C PHE A 140 -30.90 -25.69 11.67
N GLY A 141 -32.20 -25.65 11.34
CA GLY A 141 -32.81 -24.58 10.53
C GLY A 141 -33.75 -23.68 11.34
N VAL A 142 -33.59 -22.36 11.16
CA VAL A 142 -34.55 -21.34 11.64
C VAL A 142 -35.45 -20.95 10.47
N ARG A 143 -36.77 -20.85 10.71
CA ARG A 143 -37.81 -20.62 9.69
C ARG A 143 -38.76 -19.50 10.10
N ASP A 144 -39.19 -18.68 9.14
CA ASP A 144 -40.29 -17.73 9.33
C ASP A 144 -41.65 -18.45 9.50
N ILE A 145 -42.41 -18.06 10.51
CA ILE A 145 -43.73 -18.60 10.86
C ILE A 145 -44.88 -17.90 10.10
N THR A 146 -44.61 -16.81 9.39
CA THR A 146 -45.63 -15.92 8.79
C THR A 146 -46.03 -16.28 7.35
N GLY A 147 -46.08 -17.58 7.02
CA GLY A 147 -46.69 -18.08 5.79
C GLY A 147 -45.94 -17.76 4.48
N GLY A 148 -44.73 -17.20 4.56
CA GLY A 148 -43.84 -17.00 3.42
C GLY A 148 -43.31 -18.30 2.80
N THR A 149 -42.64 -18.16 1.67
CA THR A 149 -41.86 -19.21 1.02
C THR A 149 -40.85 -19.83 1.99
N SER A 150 -40.51 -21.11 1.79
CA SER A 150 -39.64 -21.84 2.71
C SER A 150 -38.16 -21.47 2.54
N THR A 151 -37.75 -20.29 3.00
CA THR A 151 -36.36 -19.86 3.00
C THR A 151 -35.64 -20.35 4.27
N SER A 152 -34.41 -20.85 4.10
CA SER A 152 -33.54 -21.19 5.23
C SER A 152 -32.77 -19.96 5.68
N TYR A 153 -32.79 -19.67 6.98
CA TYR A 153 -31.94 -18.65 7.58
C TYR A 153 -30.59 -19.20 8.07
N LEU A 154 -30.43 -20.53 8.08
CA LEU A 154 -29.26 -21.21 8.62
C LEU A 154 -29.07 -22.56 7.92
N GLN A 155 -27.96 -22.70 7.19
CA GLN A 155 -27.55 -23.93 6.52
C GLN A 155 -26.10 -24.21 6.89
N LEU A 156 -25.91 -25.09 7.86
CA LEU A 156 -24.59 -25.52 8.33
C LEU A 156 -24.34 -26.96 7.89
N SER A 157 -23.18 -27.19 7.29
CA SER A 157 -22.68 -28.49 6.88
C SER A 157 -21.16 -28.51 7.00
N PRO A 158 -20.50 -29.68 7.06
CA PRO A 158 -19.04 -29.76 7.06
C PRO A 158 -18.35 -29.09 5.86
N LEU A 159 -19.10 -28.88 4.76
CA LEU A 159 -18.60 -28.29 3.53
C LEU A 159 -18.91 -26.80 3.40
N ASN A 160 -20.03 -26.29 3.92
CA ASN A 160 -20.45 -24.90 3.79
C ASN A 160 -21.23 -24.41 5.03
N TYR A 161 -21.00 -23.16 5.42
CA TYR A 161 -21.62 -22.49 6.56
C TYR A 161 -22.34 -21.22 6.08
N PHE A 162 -23.67 -21.26 5.95
CA PHE A 162 -24.48 -20.11 5.51
C PHE A 162 -25.40 -19.65 6.63
N ILE A 163 -25.34 -18.36 6.96
CA ILE A 163 -26.08 -17.74 8.07
C ILE A 163 -26.71 -16.43 7.58
N GLY A 164 -28.03 -16.40 7.41
CA GLY A 164 -28.76 -15.25 6.90
C GLY A 164 -29.71 -15.61 5.76
N HIS A 165 -30.75 -14.78 5.60
CA HIS A 165 -31.77 -14.97 4.58
C HIS A 165 -31.16 -14.93 3.16
N GLU A 166 -31.46 -15.93 2.34
CA GLU A 166 -30.94 -16.08 0.96
C GLU A 166 -29.39 -16.07 0.88
N SER A 167 -28.70 -16.46 1.96
CA SER A 167 -27.25 -16.60 1.96
C SER A 167 -26.84 -17.93 1.35
N GLY A 168 -26.00 -17.89 0.30
CA GLY A 168 -25.56 -19.09 -0.43
C GLY A 168 -26.67 -19.87 -1.13
N GLU A 169 -27.79 -19.21 -1.46
CA GLU A 169 -29.02 -19.85 -1.96
C GLU A 169 -28.81 -20.73 -3.21
N LEU A 170 -27.95 -20.31 -4.13
CA LEU A 170 -27.67 -21.05 -5.37
C LEU A 170 -26.45 -21.99 -5.29
N VAL A 171 -25.84 -22.20 -4.12
CA VAL A 171 -24.56 -22.94 -4.03
C VAL A 171 -24.77 -24.42 -4.26
N GLU A 172 -24.29 -24.90 -5.41
CA GLU A 172 -24.34 -26.28 -5.86
C GLU A 172 -22.94 -26.88 -5.96
N GLN A 173 -22.80 -28.15 -5.58
CA GLN A 173 -21.56 -28.89 -5.75
C GLN A 173 -21.48 -29.42 -7.18
N ASP A 174 -20.44 -29.04 -7.92
CA ASP A 174 -20.20 -29.59 -9.26
C ASP A 174 -19.79 -31.07 -9.17
N ALA A 175 -20.57 -31.94 -9.81
CA ALA A 175 -20.32 -33.38 -9.89
C ALA A 175 -19.09 -33.73 -10.74
N LEU A 176 -18.72 -32.88 -11.71
CA LEU A 176 -17.53 -33.04 -12.56
C LEU A 176 -16.29 -32.45 -11.90
N ASN A 177 -16.43 -31.38 -11.10
CA ASN A 177 -15.36 -30.71 -10.40
C ASN A 177 -15.56 -30.75 -8.88
N PRO A 178 -15.22 -31.86 -8.19
CA PRO A 178 -15.61 -32.11 -6.79
C PRO A 178 -15.02 -31.15 -5.74
N GLY A 179 -14.24 -30.15 -6.14
CA GLY A 179 -13.79 -29.03 -5.28
C GLY A 179 -14.66 -27.76 -5.35
N MET A 180 -15.51 -27.64 -6.38
CA MET A 180 -16.39 -26.47 -6.59
C MET A 180 -17.64 -26.54 -5.69
N GLY A 181 -18.22 -25.39 -5.36
CA GLY A 181 -19.38 -25.29 -4.47
C GLY A 181 -19.10 -25.63 -3.00
N LYS A 182 -17.83 -25.67 -2.57
CA LYS A 182 -17.39 -26.15 -1.25
C LYS A 182 -16.50 -25.16 -0.50
N TYR A 183 -16.46 -25.32 0.82
CA TYR A 183 -15.65 -24.59 1.79
C TYR A 183 -15.98 -23.10 1.87
N ASN A 184 -17.25 -22.74 1.64
CA ASN A 184 -17.73 -21.36 1.73
C ASN A 184 -18.29 -21.06 3.13
N THR A 185 -18.01 -19.85 3.64
CA THR A 185 -18.56 -19.31 4.88
C THR A 185 -19.25 -17.98 4.58
N PHE A 186 -20.58 -17.97 4.56
CA PHE A 186 -21.38 -16.79 4.26
C PHE A 186 -22.22 -16.36 5.47
N PHE A 187 -22.20 -15.07 5.78
CA PHE A 187 -22.93 -14.49 6.90
C PHE A 187 -23.52 -13.14 6.50
N GLY A 188 -24.85 -13.05 6.46
CA GLY A 188 -25.59 -11.82 6.17
C GLY A 188 -26.74 -12.04 5.18
N TYR A 189 -27.69 -11.09 5.18
CA TYR A 189 -28.77 -11.06 4.19
C TYR A 189 -28.20 -11.03 2.77
N LYS A 190 -28.56 -12.02 1.94
CA LYS A 190 -28.10 -12.17 0.54
C LYS A 190 -26.57 -12.27 0.34
N ALA A 191 -25.82 -12.63 1.38
CA ALA A 191 -24.37 -12.87 1.27
C ALA A 191 -24.12 -14.11 0.38
N GLY A 192 -23.41 -13.92 -0.74
CA GLY A 192 -23.15 -14.98 -1.73
C GLY A 192 -24.38 -15.55 -2.44
N GLN A 193 -25.50 -14.83 -2.51
CA GLN A 193 -26.78 -15.36 -3.04
C GLN A 193 -26.63 -16.04 -4.41
N ASN A 194 -25.98 -15.38 -5.38
CA ASN A 194 -25.88 -15.90 -6.75
C ASN A 194 -24.68 -16.85 -6.96
N THR A 195 -24.00 -17.28 -5.88
CA THR A 195 -22.87 -18.22 -6.00
C THR A 195 -23.38 -19.59 -6.34
N VAL A 196 -23.04 -20.04 -7.54
CA VAL A 196 -23.40 -21.36 -8.07
C VAL A 196 -22.30 -22.35 -7.70
N ASN A 197 -21.11 -22.20 -8.28
CA ASN A 197 -20.02 -23.18 -8.14
C ASN A 197 -18.75 -22.59 -7.50
N GLY A 198 -18.83 -21.36 -6.96
CA GLY A 198 -17.75 -20.74 -6.17
C GLY A 198 -17.34 -21.53 -4.93
N PHE A 199 -16.08 -21.42 -4.53
CA PHE A 199 -15.46 -22.29 -3.51
C PHE A 199 -14.41 -21.56 -2.65
N LYS A 200 -14.25 -21.98 -1.40
CA LYS A 200 -13.27 -21.43 -0.43
C LYS A 200 -13.43 -19.92 -0.18
N ASN A 201 -14.65 -19.41 -0.21
CA ASN A 201 -14.94 -17.99 0.01
C ASN A 201 -15.38 -17.69 1.45
N ILE A 202 -15.08 -16.50 1.95
CA ILE A 202 -15.60 -15.94 3.22
C ILE A 202 -16.34 -14.64 2.90
N PHE A 203 -17.67 -14.63 2.99
CA PHE A 203 -18.49 -13.43 2.76
C PHE A 203 -19.24 -13.02 4.04
N LEU A 204 -18.97 -11.83 4.58
CA LEU A 204 -19.56 -11.34 5.83
C LEU A 204 -20.12 -9.92 5.64
N GLY A 205 -21.44 -9.78 5.61
CA GLY A 205 -22.14 -8.51 5.50
C GLY A 205 -23.40 -8.58 4.65
N TYR A 206 -24.20 -7.51 4.68
CA TYR A 206 -25.36 -7.35 3.79
C TYR A 206 -24.88 -7.41 2.33
N LYS A 207 -25.38 -8.38 1.55
CA LYS A 207 -25.04 -8.62 0.14
C LYS A 207 -23.53 -8.75 -0.17
N ALA A 208 -22.69 -9.13 0.79
CA ALA A 208 -21.28 -9.40 0.51
C ALA A 208 -21.15 -10.51 -0.55
N GLY A 209 -20.39 -10.28 -1.61
CA GLY A 209 -20.20 -11.22 -2.72
C GLY A 209 -21.47 -11.62 -3.47
N ASN A 210 -22.53 -10.81 -3.45
CA ASN A 210 -23.86 -11.21 -3.95
C ASN A 210 -23.85 -11.73 -5.40
N GLY A 211 -23.13 -11.08 -6.31
CA GLY A 211 -23.03 -11.42 -7.73
C GLY A 211 -22.02 -12.52 -8.08
N ASN A 212 -21.28 -13.06 -7.10
CA ASN A 212 -20.28 -14.10 -7.35
C ASN A 212 -20.96 -15.34 -7.88
N VAL A 213 -20.55 -15.86 -9.04
CA VAL A 213 -21.11 -17.06 -9.67
C VAL A 213 -20.16 -18.24 -9.44
N GLY A 214 -18.90 -18.09 -9.86
CA GLY A 214 -17.88 -19.15 -9.82
C GLY A 214 -16.54 -18.75 -9.21
N GLY A 215 -16.42 -17.53 -8.68
CA GLY A 215 -15.20 -17.08 -8.02
C GLY A 215 -14.91 -17.82 -6.72
N GLY A 216 -13.63 -17.88 -6.36
CA GLY A 216 -13.13 -18.69 -5.25
C GLY A 216 -11.89 -18.12 -4.56
N TRP A 217 -11.61 -18.60 -3.35
CA TRP A 217 -10.56 -18.09 -2.46
C TRP A 217 -10.69 -16.61 -2.07
N ASN A 218 -11.90 -16.03 -2.14
CA ASN A 218 -12.11 -14.61 -1.82
C ASN A 218 -12.53 -14.39 -0.36
N ILE A 219 -12.16 -13.24 0.22
CA ILE A 219 -12.59 -12.78 1.53
C ILE A 219 -13.27 -11.42 1.34
N PHE A 220 -14.61 -11.36 1.41
CA PHE A 220 -15.38 -10.12 1.31
C PHE A 220 -16.09 -9.80 2.63
N ILE A 221 -15.69 -8.72 3.31
CA ILE A 221 -16.19 -8.35 4.63
C ILE A 221 -16.67 -6.90 4.61
N GLY A 222 -17.98 -6.68 4.69
CA GLY A 222 -18.59 -5.36 4.65
C GLY A 222 -19.95 -5.37 3.96
N ASN A 223 -20.69 -4.27 4.11
CA ASN A 223 -21.88 -4.00 3.32
C ASN A 223 -21.51 -3.91 1.83
N GLU A 224 -22.13 -4.74 1.00
CA GLU A 224 -21.95 -4.79 -0.45
C GLU A 224 -20.47 -4.92 -0.92
N ALA A 225 -19.60 -5.48 -0.07
CA ALA A 225 -18.21 -5.79 -0.42
C ALA A 225 -18.18 -6.87 -1.53
N GLY A 226 -17.49 -6.59 -2.64
CA GLY A 226 -17.42 -7.48 -3.81
C GLY A 226 -18.77 -7.71 -4.51
N TYR A 227 -19.75 -6.81 -4.36
CA TYR A 227 -21.14 -7.01 -4.77
C TYR A 227 -21.32 -7.53 -6.20
N SER A 228 -20.63 -6.98 -7.19
CA SER A 228 -20.76 -7.34 -8.60
C SER A 228 -19.72 -8.35 -9.10
N SER A 229 -18.84 -8.87 -8.24
CA SER A 229 -17.80 -9.81 -8.69
C SER A 229 -18.46 -11.08 -9.17
N THR A 230 -18.20 -11.53 -10.41
CA THR A 230 -18.84 -12.72 -11.00
C THR A 230 -17.95 -13.96 -10.96
N GLY A 231 -16.62 -13.77 -11.02
CA GLY A 231 -15.66 -14.86 -11.15
C GLY A 231 -14.25 -14.53 -10.65
N GLY A 232 -14.10 -13.56 -9.74
CA GLY A 232 -12.78 -13.19 -9.20
C GLY A 232 -12.14 -14.30 -8.38
N LEU A 233 -10.81 -14.36 -8.38
CA LEU A 233 -10.03 -15.35 -7.61
C LEU A 233 -9.05 -14.70 -6.64
N SER A 234 -8.96 -15.24 -5.42
CA SER A 234 -7.95 -14.87 -4.42
C SER A 234 -7.95 -13.37 -4.03
N ASN A 235 -9.12 -12.73 -3.98
CA ASN A 235 -9.24 -11.32 -3.60
C ASN A 235 -9.66 -11.12 -2.13
N ILE A 236 -9.17 -10.06 -1.48
CA ILE A 236 -9.54 -9.68 -0.10
C ILE A 236 -10.14 -8.28 -0.13
N PHE A 237 -11.46 -8.14 0.04
CA PHE A 237 -12.16 -6.87 0.12
C PHE A 237 -12.74 -6.66 1.52
N ILE A 238 -12.30 -5.65 2.24
CA ILE A 238 -12.73 -5.39 3.63
C ILE A 238 -13.14 -3.92 3.77
N GLY A 239 -14.44 -3.66 3.88
CA GLY A 239 -15.02 -2.33 3.99
C GLY A 239 -16.37 -2.21 3.29
N ASP A 240 -17.14 -1.20 3.68
CA ASP A 240 -18.38 -0.82 3.00
C ASP A 240 -18.09 -0.48 1.52
N GLN A 241 -18.74 -1.21 0.61
CA GLN A 241 -18.60 -1.11 -0.85
C GLN A 241 -17.16 -1.26 -1.39
N ALA A 242 -16.28 -1.96 -0.65
CA ALA A 242 -14.96 -2.34 -1.15
C ALA A 242 -15.10 -3.31 -2.34
N GLY A 243 -14.53 -2.96 -3.50
CA GLY A 243 -14.66 -3.75 -4.73
C GLY A 243 -16.11 -3.89 -5.27
N TYR A 244 -17.00 -2.91 -5.05
CA TYR A 244 -18.42 -3.02 -5.38
C TYR A 244 -18.73 -3.35 -6.86
N ASN A 245 -18.18 -2.60 -7.82
CA ASN A 245 -18.31 -2.84 -9.27
C ASN A 245 -17.13 -3.67 -9.83
N PHE A 246 -16.52 -4.52 -9.00
CA PHE A 246 -15.48 -5.44 -9.45
C PHE A 246 -16.10 -6.59 -10.24
N ALA A 247 -15.49 -7.05 -11.33
CA ALA A 247 -16.02 -8.15 -12.14
C ALA A 247 -15.26 -9.47 -11.89
N ASN A 248 -14.09 -9.61 -12.50
CA ASN A 248 -13.38 -10.88 -12.66
C ASN A 248 -11.85 -10.75 -12.50
N GLY A 249 -11.41 -9.86 -11.62
CA GLY A 249 -9.99 -9.67 -11.29
C GLY A 249 -9.43 -10.69 -10.29
N VAL A 250 -8.10 -10.70 -10.14
CA VAL A 250 -7.37 -11.75 -9.41
C VAL A 250 -6.30 -11.17 -8.46
N GLN A 251 -6.14 -11.75 -7.27
CA GLN A 251 -5.06 -11.39 -6.31
C GLN A 251 -5.05 -9.91 -5.89
N ASN A 252 -6.22 -9.28 -5.70
CA ASN A 252 -6.31 -7.91 -5.20
C ASN A 252 -6.65 -7.86 -3.70
N VAL A 253 -6.13 -6.87 -2.99
CA VAL A 253 -6.41 -6.61 -1.56
C VAL A 253 -6.90 -5.18 -1.40
N PHE A 254 -8.20 -4.98 -1.18
CA PHE A 254 -8.84 -3.67 -1.01
C PHE A 254 -9.40 -3.54 0.42
N ILE A 255 -8.84 -2.64 1.23
CA ILE A 255 -9.21 -2.46 2.64
C ILE A 255 -9.57 -1.00 2.90
N GLY A 256 -10.84 -0.73 3.21
CA GLY A 256 -11.40 0.59 3.44
C GLY A 256 -12.75 0.78 2.72
N ASN A 257 -13.59 1.68 3.22
CA ASN A 257 -14.82 2.07 2.53
C ASN A 257 -14.49 2.59 1.11
N GLU A 258 -15.22 2.08 0.12
CA GLU A 258 -15.05 2.34 -1.33
C GLU A 258 -13.65 2.06 -1.91
N ALA A 259 -12.79 1.28 -1.23
CA ALA A 259 -11.51 0.87 -1.79
C ALA A 259 -11.73 0.00 -3.05
N GLY A 260 -11.14 0.40 -4.19
CA GLY A 260 -11.35 -0.26 -5.49
C GLY A 260 -12.80 -0.31 -6.01
N TYR A 261 -13.69 0.59 -5.56
CA TYR A 261 -15.13 0.60 -5.85
C TYR A 261 -15.51 0.37 -7.33
N SER A 262 -14.79 0.99 -8.27
CA SER A 262 -15.00 0.90 -9.73
C SER A 262 -13.82 0.25 -10.47
N SER A 263 -13.13 -0.71 -9.83
CA SER A 263 -12.07 -1.47 -10.49
C SER A 263 -12.63 -2.54 -11.42
N SER A 264 -12.47 -2.34 -12.73
CA SER A 264 -13.24 -3.04 -13.75
C SER A 264 -12.65 -4.40 -14.18
N VAL A 265 -12.98 -4.85 -15.39
CA VAL A 265 -12.54 -6.13 -15.98
C VAL A 265 -11.01 -6.21 -16.03
N SER A 266 -10.45 -7.37 -15.67
CA SER A 266 -9.02 -7.69 -15.75
C SER A 266 -8.07 -6.89 -14.83
N VAL A 267 -8.53 -6.41 -13.67
CA VAL A 267 -7.68 -5.79 -12.63
C VAL A 267 -7.03 -6.86 -11.73
N TYR A 268 -5.71 -6.84 -11.55
CA TYR A 268 -4.98 -7.85 -10.75
C TYR A 268 -3.71 -7.36 -10.03
N ASN A 269 -3.35 -8.08 -8.97
CA ASN A 269 -2.16 -7.84 -8.13
C ASN A 269 -2.08 -6.42 -7.54
N ASN A 270 -3.20 -5.82 -7.15
CA ASN A 270 -3.23 -4.50 -6.53
C ASN A 270 -3.49 -4.57 -5.00
N LEU A 271 -2.81 -3.72 -4.23
CA LEU A 271 -3.01 -3.53 -2.79
C LEU A 271 -3.49 -2.09 -2.53
N PHE A 272 -4.78 -1.91 -2.21
CA PHE A 272 -5.37 -0.61 -1.86
C PHE A 272 -5.81 -0.59 -0.40
N VAL A 273 -5.23 0.29 0.42
CA VAL A 273 -5.54 0.39 1.86
C VAL A 273 -5.85 1.85 2.22
N GLY A 274 -7.12 2.13 2.53
CA GLY A 274 -7.61 3.46 2.89
C GLY A 274 -8.98 3.77 2.29
N ASN A 275 -9.71 4.71 2.91
CA ASN A 275 -10.99 5.19 2.38
C ASN A 275 -10.82 5.75 0.95
N GLY A 276 -11.56 5.20 -0.02
CA GLY A 276 -11.47 5.58 -1.44
C GLY A 276 -10.12 5.30 -2.11
N ALA A 277 -9.23 4.51 -1.51
CA ALA A 277 -7.96 4.12 -2.14
C ALA A 277 -8.24 3.35 -3.44
N GLY A 278 -7.63 3.79 -4.56
CA GLY A 278 -7.87 3.19 -5.87
C GLY A 278 -9.33 3.23 -6.37
N ARG A 279 -10.22 4.07 -5.79
CA ARG A 279 -11.69 4.02 -5.99
C ARG A 279 -12.14 3.85 -7.45
N ASN A 280 -11.44 4.49 -8.39
CA ASN A 280 -11.72 4.46 -9.82
C ASN A 280 -10.50 3.97 -10.63
N ASN A 281 -9.77 2.97 -10.13
CA ASN A 281 -8.69 2.35 -10.90
C ASN A 281 -9.24 1.28 -11.86
N VAL A 282 -9.48 1.68 -13.11
CA VAL A 282 -10.22 0.90 -14.11
C VAL A 282 -9.43 -0.28 -14.67
N SER A 283 -8.10 -0.12 -14.85
CA SER A 283 -7.24 -1.02 -15.64
C SER A 283 -5.80 -1.18 -15.13
N GLY A 284 -5.41 -0.44 -14.09
CA GLY A 284 -4.04 -0.44 -13.57
C GLY A 284 -3.76 -1.68 -12.73
N ASN A 285 -2.60 -2.30 -12.96
CA ASN A 285 -2.17 -3.54 -12.29
C ASN A 285 -0.85 -3.34 -11.52
N TYR A 286 -0.55 -4.25 -10.61
CA TYR A 286 0.68 -4.20 -9.78
C TYR A 286 0.85 -2.91 -8.95
N ASN A 287 -0.23 -2.25 -8.58
CA ASN A 287 -0.19 -1.01 -7.81
C ASN A 287 -0.31 -1.25 -6.29
N THR A 288 0.43 -0.50 -5.49
CA THR A 288 0.30 -0.45 -4.02
C THR A 288 -0.08 0.96 -3.60
N TYR A 289 -1.32 1.18 -3.13
CA TYR A 289 -1.84 2.47 -2.68
C TYR A 289 -2.23 2.40 -1.20
N ILE A 290 -1.55 3.17 -0.34
CA ILE A 290 -1.78 3.18 1.10
C ILE A 290 -2.07 4.61 1.57
N GLY A 291 -3.32 4.91 1.89
CA GLY A 291 -3.80 6.20 2.37
C GLY A 291 -5.16 6.60 1.81
N ILE A 292 -5.82 7.55 2.46
CA ILE A 292 -7.15 8.05 2.05
C ILE A 292 -7.06 8.66 0.64
N SER A 293 -7.89 8.16 -0.28
CA SER A 293 -7.92 8.51 -1.71
C SER A 293 -6.55 8.41 -2.42
N SER A 294 -5.61 7.62 -1.89
CA SER A 294 -4.35 7.29 -2.57
C SER A 294 -4.65 6.58 -3.89
N GLY A 295 -4.05 7.05 -4.97
CA GLY A 295 -4.27 6.53 -6.33
C GLY A 295 -5.73 6.53 -6.79
N ARG A 296 -6.56 7.46 -6.30
CA ARG A 296 -7.93 7.63 -6.82
C ARG A 296 -7.87 8.21 -8.24
N ASN A 297 -8.69 7.65 -9.15
CA ASN A 297 -8.73 7.98 -10.59
C ASN A 297 -7.42 7.66 -11.35
N THR A 298 -6.67 6.63 -10.95
CA THR A 298 -5.47 6.20 -11.69
C THR A 298 -5.78 5.17 -12.76
N THR A 299 -5.03 5.16 -13.86
CA THR A 299 -5.13 4.12 -14.91
C THR A 299 -3.80 3.39 -15.19
N GLY A 300 -2.70 3.87 -14.62
CA GLY A 300 -1.38 3.28 -14.81
C GLY A 300 -1.10 2.09 -13.90
N SER A 301 0.01 1.42 -14.19
CA SER A 301 0.46 0.19 -13.53
C SER A 301 1.80 0.38 -12.84
N ASP A 302 2.18 -0.57 -11.99
CA ASP A 302 3.48 -0.63 -11.31
C ASP A 302 3.77 0.60 -10.43
N ASN A 303 2.74 1.22 -9.85
CA ASN A 303 2.87 2.41 -9.01
C ASN A 303 2.82 2.07 -7.50
N ALA A 304 3.70 2.69 -6.72
CA ALA A 304 3.73 2.58 -5.25
C ALA A 304 3.45 3.96 -4.61
N PHE A 305 2.23 4.17 -4.10
CA PHE A 305 1.77 5.42 -3.50
C PHE A 305 1.47 5.24 -2.01
N VAL A 306 2.08 6.08 -1.16
CA VAL A 306 1.90 6.04 0.30
C VAL A 306 1.65 7.46 0.84
N GLY A 307 0.42 7.72 1.29
CA GLY A 307 0.00 8.98 1.89
C GLY A 307 -1.45 9.38 1.56
N ASN A 308 -1.93 10.44 2.21
CA ASN A 308 -3.23 11.04 1.88
C ASN A 308 -3.19 11.71 0.49
N LEU A 309 -4.16 11.40 -0.37
CA LEU A 309 -4.30 11.91 -1.75
C LEU A 309 -3.07 11.67 -2.66
N THR A 310 -2.12 10.83 -2.26
CA THR A 310 -0.90 10.56 -3.03
C THR A 310 -1.25 9.93 -4.38
N GLY A 311 -0.72 10.49 -5.47
CA GLY A 311 -1.02 10.04 -6.84
C GLY A 311 -2.48 10.25 -7.30
N PHE A 312 -3.27 11.12 -6.65
CA PHE A 312 -4.64 11.43 -7.09
C PHE A 312 -4.65 11.92 -8.55
N SER A 313 -5.45 11.26 -9.40
CA SER A 313 -5.51 11.47 -10.85
C SER A 313 -4.16 11.37 -11.58
N ASN A 314 -3.24 10.51 -11.13
CA ASN A 314 -2.07 10.08 -11.90
C ASN A 314 -2.46 8.97 -12.90
N THR A 315 -2.17 9.17 -14.18
CA THR A 315 -2.44 8.16 -15.24
C THR A 315 -1.18 7.46 -15.73
N GLY A 316 -0.02 7.79 -15.15
CA GLY A 316 1.27 7.22 -15.51
C GLY A 316 1.60 5.94 -14.75
N SER A 317 2.66 5.28 -15.19
CA SER A 317 3.12 3.99 -14.67
C SER A 317 4.54 4.07 -14.10
N GLN A 318 4.90 3.08 -13.28
CA GLN A 318 6.25 2.91 -12.71
C GLN A 318 6.67 4.06 -11.78
N ASN A 319 5.72 4.66 -11.06
CA ASN A 319 5.99 5.78 -10.15
C ASN A 319 6.01 5.37 -8.67
N THR A 320 6.92 5.93 -7.89
CA THR A 320 6.99 5.76 -6.44
C THR A 320 6.76 7.10 -5.75
N TYR A 321 5.60 7.29 -5.12
CA TYR A 321 5.23 8.53 -4.43
C TYR A 321 5.01 8.28 -2.94
N ILE A 322 5.71 9.01 -2.07
CA ILE A 322 5.64 8.85 -0.61
C ILE A 322 5.48 10.23 0.03
N GLY A 323 4.41 10.42 0.78
CA GLY A 323 4.05 11.70 1.40
C GLY A 323 2.68 12.18 0.95
N ALA A 324 1.97 12.86 1.86
CA ALA A 324 0.65 13.41 1.55
C ALA A 324 0.74 14.43 0.40
N GLU A 325 -0.26 14.40 -0.48
CA GLU A 325 -0.35 15.23 -1.69
C GLU A 325 0.82 15.08 -2.70
N SER A 326 1.72 14.11 -2.51
CA SER A 326 2.80 13.82 -3.47
C SER A 326 2.25 13.28 -4.78
N GLY A 327 2.71 13.83 -5.90
CA GLY A 327 2.32 13.40 -7.25
C GLY A 327 0.84 13.61 -7.61
N ILE A 328 0.13 14.55 -6.95
CA ILE A 328 -1.24 14.95 -7.31
C ILE A 328 -1.30 15.58 -8.73
N TYR A 329 -2.33 15.23 -9.50
CA TYR A 329 -2.65 15.76 -10.84
C TYR A 329 -1.54 15.57 -11.89
N THR A 330 -0.79 14.47 -11.81
CA THR A 330 0.35 14.16 -12.69
C THR A 330 -0.07 13.26 -13.87
N SER A 331 -0.89 13.79 -14.78
CA SER A 331 -1.70 13.01 -15.74
C SER A 331 -0.96 12.44 -16.98
N VAL A 332 0.34 12.14 -16.87
CA VAL A 332 1.16 11.46 -17.91
C VAL A 332 2.53 10.97 -17.41
N GLY A 333 2.99 11.44 -16.25
CA GLY A 333 4.37 11.22 -15.79
C GLY A 333 4.66 9.76 -15.44
N ASN A 334 5.68 9.18 -16.08
CA ASN A 334 6.15 7.81 -15.86
C ASN A 334 7.55 7.80 -15.22
N LYS A 335 7.87 6.73 -14.48
CA LYS A 335 9.22 6.46 -13.91
C LYS A 335 9.70 7.54 -12.94
N ASN A 336 8.79 8.13 -12.17
CA ASN A 336 9.11 9.20 -11.22
C ASN A 336 9.21 8.70 -9.77
N VAL A 337 10.10 9.30 -8.98
CA VAL A 337 10.25 9.05 -7.54
C VAL A 337 10.05 10.37 -6.80
N TYR A 338 8.91 10.54 -6.13
CA TYR A 338 8.57 11.74 -5.36
C TYR A 338 8.43 11.40 -3.87
N VAL A 339 9.20 12.06 -3.02
CA VAL A 339 9.24 11.77 -1.57
C VAL A 339 9.19 13.07 -0.77
N GLY A 340 8.05 13.34 -0.13
CA GLY A 340 7.81 14.54 0.68
C GLY A 340 6.37 15.04 0.57
N TYR A 341 5.97 15.93 1.49
CA TYR A 341 4.68 16.60 1.39
C TYR A 341 4.63 17.45 0.11
N ARG A 342 3.64 17.23 -0.77
CA ARG A 342 3.52 17.90 -2.09
C ARG A 342 4.74 17.77 -3.02
N ALA A 343 5.57 16.75 -2.86
CA ALA A 343 6.63 16.47 -3.82
C ALA A 343 6.04 16.17 -5.22
N GLY A 344 6.53 16.84 -6.26
CA GLY A 344 6.05 16.71 -7.64
C GLY A 344 4.58 17.09 -7.86
N TYR A 345 3.98 17.90 -6.97
CA TYR A 345 2.61 18.39 -7.12
C TYR A 345 2.42 19.09 -8.47
N ARG A 346 1.46 18.61 -9.28
CA ARG A 346 1.21 19.06 -10.67
C ARG A 346 2.43 18.96 -11.62
N SER A 347 3.34 18.00 -11.39
CA SER A 347 4.45 17.73 -12.31
C SER A 347 4.13 16.61 -13.32
N TYR A 348 4.15 16.93 -14.61
CA TYR A 348 3.78 16.04 -15.72
C TYR A 348 4.98 15.33 -16.34
N GLY A 349 6.18 15.59 -15.81
CA GLY A 349 7.44 15.06 -16.31
C GLY A 349 7.64 13.56 -16.11
N THR A 350 8.70 13.03 -16.72
CA THR A 350 9.11 11.63 -16.66
C THR A 350 10.55 11.48 -16.19
N ARG A 351 10.86 10.35 -15.55
CA ARG A 351 12.21 10.02 -15.05
C ARG A 351 12.77 11.04 -14.06
N ASN A 352 11.91 11.59 -13.20
CA ASN A 352 12.29 12.59 -12.22
C ASN A 352 12.46 12.00 -10.81
N VAL A 353 13.36 12.58 -10.02
CA VAL A 353 13.57 12.27 -8.61
C VAL A 353 13.42 13.55 -7.79
N PHE A 354 12.29 13.72 -7.10
CA PHE A 354 12.02 14.91 -6.27
C PHE A 354 11.90 14.50 -4.81
N VAL A 355 12.80 15.00 -3.95
CA VAL A 355 12.89 14.60 -2.54
C VAL A 355 12.93 15.84 -1.65
N GLY A 356 11.88 16.02 -0.84
CA GLY A 356 11.70 17.15 0.06
C GLY A 356 10.26 17.68 0.03
N THR A 357 9.90 18.45 1.05
CA THR A 357 8.61 19.16 1.11
C THR A 357 8.55 20.19 -0.02
N ASN A 358 7.42 20.24 -0.74
CA ASN A 358 7.22 21.07 -1.93
C ASN A 358 8.28 20.91 -3.04
N ALA A 359 9.06 19.82 -3.06
CA ALA A 359 10.07 19.59 -4.09
C ALA A 359 9.42 19.54 -5.48
N ASN A 360 9.77 20.50 -6.33
CA ASN A 360 9.17 20.80 -7.64
C ASN A 360 7.64 20.99 -7.64
N ASN A 361 7.09 21.60 -6.58
CA ASN A 361 5.70 22.06 -6.54
C ASN A 361 5.55 23.40 -7.29
N THR A 362 5.01 23.38 -8.50
CA THR A 362 4.72 24.58 -9.30
C THR A 362 3.23 24.94 -9.22
N ASN A 363 2.89 25.90 -8.35
CA ASN A 363 1.48 26.22 -8.04
C ASN A 363 0.60 26.58 -9.26
N PHE A 364 1.17 27.08 -10.36
CA PHE A 364 0.41 27.68 -11.49
C PHE A 364 0.81 27.28 -12.91
N SER A 365 1.80 26.40 -13.10
CA SER A 365 2.15 25.90 -14.44
C SER A 365 2.45 24.40 -14.43
N SER A 366 1.87 23.71 -15.41
CA SER A 366 2.10 22.29 -15.67
C SER A 366 3.53 22.09 -16.18
N VAL A 367 4.49 21.82 -15.30
CA VAL A 367 5.88 21.56 -15.70
C VAL A 367 6.05 20.10 -16.13
N ASN A 368 6.53 19.92 -17.36
CA ASN A 368 6.82 18.65 -18.00
C ASN A 368 8.33 18.37 -18.10
N TYR A 369 9.14 18.99 -17.22
CA TYR A 369 10.58 18.76 -17.16
C TYR A 369 10.88 17.28 -16.92
N ASN A 370 11.87 16.75 -17.64
CA ASN A 370 12.16 15.32 -17.72
C ASN A 370 13.60 15.09 -17.25
N ASN A 371 13.89 13.90 -16.72
CA ASN A 371 15.24 13.50 -16.33
C ASN A 371 15.87 14.47 -15.30
N CYS A 372 15.07 14.91 -14.31
CA CYS A 372 15.47 15.92 -13.33
C CYS A 372 15.63 15.33 -11.93
N ILE A 373 16.63 15.81 -11.19
CA ILE A 373 16.81 15.52 -9.76
C ILE A 373 16.65 16.83 -8.99
N ALA A 374 15.73 16.86 -8.03
CA ALA A 374 15.48 18.02 -7.18
C ALA A 374 15.44 17.58 -5.71
N ILE A 375 16.41 18.00 -4.89
CA ILE A 375 16.54 17.57 -3.49
C ILE A 375 16.57 18.80 -2.57
N GLY A 376 15.65 18.87 -1.61
CA GLY A 376 15.51 19.95 -0.63
C GLY A 376 14.06 20.43 -0.46
N ASP A 377 13.81 21.29 0.53
CA ASP A 377 12.52 21.98 0.65
C ASP A 377 12.36 23.00 -0.47
N SER A 378 11.18 23.05 -1.09
CA SER A 378 10.76 24.07 -2.08
C SER A 378 11.74 24.28 -3.26
N VAL A 379 12.55 23.27 -3.56
CA VAL A 379 13.47 23.25 -4.70
C VAL A 379 12.70 23.13 -6.02
N ILE A 380 13.00 23.96 -7.02
CA ILE A 380 12.31 23.98 -8.32
C ILE A 380 13.32 23.82 -9.45
N VAL A 381 13.11 22.87 -10.37
CA VAL A 381 13.92 22.76 -11.59
C VAL A 381 13.34 23.67 -12.69
N THR A 382 14.21 24.19 -13.57
CA THR A 382 13.87 25.20 -14.59
C THR A 382 14.00 24.69 -16.03
N GLY A 383 14.38 23.42 -16.21
CA GLY A 383 14.61 22.79 -17.50
C GLY A 383 14.76 21.27 -17.37
N HIS A 384 14.78 20.57 -18.50
CA HIS A 384 15.08 19.13 -18.56
C HIS A 384 16.55 18.85 -18.23
N ASN A 385 16.86 17.60 -17.81
CA ASN A 385 18.23 17.12 -17.55
C ASN A 385 18.98 17.90 -16.45
N GLN A 386 18.26 18.47 -15.47
CA GLN A 386 18.85 19.27 -14.40
C GLN A 386 18.99 18.49 -13.09
N ILE A 387 20.09 18.73 -12.38
CA ILE A 387 20.27 18.36 -10.96
C ILE A 387 20.27 19.67 -10.15
N ARG A 388 19.34 19.80 -9.21
CA ARG A 388 19.26 20.93 -8.27
C ARG A 388 19.18 20.41 -6.84
N ILE A 389 20.09 20.87 -5.99
CA ILE A 389 20.15 20.52 -4.57
C ILE A 389 20.09 21.83 -3.78
N GLY A 390 19.09 21.97 -2.92
CA GLY A 390 18.79 23.21 -2.19
C GLY A 390 17.92 24.21 -2.95
N ASN A 391 17.28 25.10 -2.17
CA ASN A 391 16.51 26.24 -2.63
C ASN A 391 17.38 27.50 -2.73
N SER A 392 16.78 28.69 -2.85
CA SER A 392 17.50 29.98 -2.87
C SER A 392 18.10 30.41 -1.53
N GLU A 393 17.79 29.74 -0.43
CA GLU A 393 18.30 30.03 0.92
C GLU A 393 19.56 29.21 1.26
N ALA A 394 19.95 28.27 0.39
CA ALA A 394 21.12 27.42 0.57
C ALA A 394 22.43 28.23 0.55
N ALA A 395 22.91 28.64 1.72
CA ALA A 395 24.10 29.46 1.89
C ALA A 395 25.44 28.75 1.62
N SER A 396 25.47 27.41 1.65
CA SER A 396 26.68 26.61 1.42
C SER A 396 26.35 25.22 0.89
N PHE A 397 27.24 24.66 0.07
CA PHE A 397 27.16 23.27 -0.42
C PHE A 397 28.40 22.51 0.04
N TYR A 398 28.22 21.57 0.97
CA TYR A 398 29.30 20.73 1.50
C TYR A 398 29.21 19.30 0.95
N ALA A 399 30.12 18.98 0.03
CA ALA A 399 30.33 17.61 -0.43
C ALA A 399 31.61 17.05 0.22
N GLN A 400 31.50 15.98 1.03
CA GLN A 400 32.57 15.50 1.92
C GLN A 400 33.91 15.14 1.23
N GLY A 401 33.92 14.84 -0.07
CA GLY A 401 35.15 14.60 -0.85
C GLY A 401 35.88 15.88 -1.31
N ILE A 402 35.26 17.04 -1.15
CA ILE A 402 35.77 18.37 -1.53
C ILE A 402 35.88 19.27 -0.29
N TYR A 403 34.90 19.18 0.62
CA TYR A 403 34.89 19.92 1.87
C TYR A 403 36.11 19.57 2.74
N ASN A 404 36.71 20.59 3.34
CA ASN A 404 37.92 20.49 4.17
C ASN A 404 39.17 19.91 3.46
N SER A 405 39.17 19.86 2.12
CA SER A 405 40.35 19.48 1.31
C SER A 405 41.20 20.67 0.83
N THR A 406 40.83 21.89 1.24
CA THR A 406 41.44 23.13 0.78
C THR A 406 42.73 23.47 1.53
N THR A 407 43.60 24.24 0.89
CA THR A 407 44.59 25.08 1.57
C THR A 407 43.91 26.15 2.45
N GLY A 408 44.67 26.92 3.24
CA GLY A 408 44.14 28.00 4.09
C GLY A 408 43.52 29.21 3.35
N SER A 409 43.31 29.10 2.05
CA SER A 409 42.56 30.04 1.20
C SER A 409 41.91 29.26 0.06
N ALA A 410 40.94 29.88 -0.63
CA ALA A 410 40.09 29.25 -1.64
C ALA A 410 40.89 28.46 -2.69
N ALA A 411 40.46 27.22 -2.95
CA ALA A 411 41.14 26.33 -3.88
C ALA A 411 40.25 26.08 -5.11
N ASN A 412 40.81 26.24 -6.30
CA ASN A 412 40.08 26.08 -7.56
C ASN A 412 39.67 24.62 -7.77
N MET A 413 38.40 24.39 -8.13
CA MET A 413 37.89 23.08 -8.50
C MET A 413 37.98 22.89 -10.02
N TYR A 414 38.28 21.68 -10.48
CA TYR A 414 38.29 21.31 -11.89
C TYR A 414 37.76 19.89 -12.10
N ILE A 415 37.36 19.57 -13.33
CA ILE A 415 37.00 18.20 -13.74
C ILE A 415 38.24 17.59 -14.38
N ALA A 416 38.72 16.47 -13.85
CA ALA A 416 39.86 15.76 -14.44
C ALA A 416 39.42 14.88 -15.62
N SER A 417 40.37 14.38 -16.41
CA SER A 417 40.14 13.49 -17.57
C SER A 417 39.40 12.18 -17.23
N ASN A 418 39.30 11.80 -15.96
CA ASN A 418 38.49 10.68 -15.48
C ASN A 418 37.04 11.05 -15.10
N GLY A 419 36.59 12.27 -15.43
CA GLY A 419 35.24 12.78 -15.19
C GLY A 419 34.94 13.17 -13.74
N ARG A 420 35.92 13.14 -12.83
CA ARG A 420 35.72 13.46 -11.40
C ARG A 420 36.13 14.90 -11.09
N ILE A 421 35.44 15.49 -10.11
CA ILE A 421 35.77 16.81 -9.57
C ILE A 421 36.97 16.68 -8.60
N TYR A 422 38.00 17.51 -8.81
CA TYR A 422 39.20 17.60 -7.98
C TYR A 422 39.52 19.04 -7.59
N VAL A 423 40.39 19.20 -6.59
CA VAL A 423 41.03 20.47 -6.25
C VAL A 423 42.33 20.60 -7.05
N ASN A 424 42.55 21.74 -7.70
CA ASN A 424 43.79 22.05 -8.39
C ASN A 424 44.92 22.30 -7.37
N THR A 425 45.98 21.48 -7.38
CA THR A 425 47.10 21.61 -6.45
C THR A 425 48.41 21.86 -7.18
N SER A 426 49.18 22.85 -6.72
CA SER A 426 50.49 23.20 -7.31
C SER A 426 51.69 22.77 -6.45
N SER A 427 51.46 22.15 -5.28
CA SER A 427 52.50 21.81 -4.31
C SER A 427 53.54 20.83 -4.86
N LYS A 428 54.81 21.05 -4.54
CA LYS A 428 55.93 20.13 -4.84
C LYS A 428 55.68 18.70 -4.32
N ARG A 429 54.87 18.52 -3.28
CA ARG A 429 54.49 17.19 -2.75
C ARG A 429 53.74 16.30 -3.77
N TYR A 430 53.09 16.91 -4.77
CA TYR A 430 52.28 16.21 -5.78
C TYR A 430 52.91 16.32 -7.18
N LYS A 431 54.20 16.69 -7.27
CA LYS A 431 54.93 16.91 -8.53
C LYS A 431 56.28 16.19 -8.48
N LYS A 432 56.68 15.63 -9.62
CA LYS A 432 58.00 15.04 -9.89
C LYS A 432 58.62 15.72 -11.10
N ASP A 433 59.90 15.45 -11.35
CA ASP A 433 60.60 15.82 -12.59
C ASP A 433 60.54 17.34 -12.91
N ILE A 434 60.71 18.17 -11.88
CA ILE A 434 60.59 19.64 -11.98
C ILE A 434 61.89 20.24 -12.54
N THR A 435 61.89 20.53 -13.85
CA THR A 435 63.00 21.18 -14.59
C THR A 435 62.64 22.61 -15.02
N PRO A 436 63.62 23.43 -15.47
CA PRO A 436 63.34 24.68 -16.17
C PRO A 436 62.53 24.46 -17.46
N LEU A 437 61.78 25.48 -17.88
CA LEU A 437 60.99 25.41 -19.12
C LEU A 437 61.89 25.54 -20.36
N GLU A 438 62.02 24.45 -21.12
CA GLU A 438 62.85 24.32 -22.32
C GLU A 438 62.08 24.46 -23.66
N ILE A 439 60.74 24.64 -23.61
CA ILE A 439 59.90 24.81 -24.80
C ILE A 439 60.30 26.06 -25.59
N ASN A 440 60.24 25.97 -26.93
CA ASN A 440 60.41 27.13 -27.81
C ASN A 440 59.23 28.10 -27.73
N THR A 441 59.24 28.95 -26.70
CA THR A 441 58.19 29.95 -26.43
C THR A 441 58.01 30.99 -27.53
N SER A 442 58.94 31.12 -28.49
CA SER A 442 58.84 32.08 -29.60
C SER A 442 57.71 31.76 -30.60
N ASN A 443 57.11 30.57 -30.56
CA ASN A 443 55.87 30.30 -31.30
C ASN A 443 54.66 31.09 -30.77
N ILE A 444 54.73 31.67 -29.56
CA ILE A 444 53.63 32.44 -28.96
C ILE A 444 53.23 33.66 -29.81
N TYR A 445 54.16 34.23 -30.57
CA TYR A 445 53.93 35.36 -31.48
C TYR A 445 53.17 35.00 -32.76
N LYS A 446 53.05 33.70 -33.06
CA LYS A 446 52.27 33.20 -34.20
C LYS A 446 50.80 32.92 -33.82
N LEU A 447 50.48 32.95 -32.53
CA LEU A 447 49.09 32.84 -32.06
C LEU A 447 48.32 34.10 -32.46
N ASN A 448 47.06 33.90 -32.84
CA ASN A 448 46.18 34.96 -33.36
C ASN A 448 45.08 35.28 -32.33
N PRO A 449 45.17 36.41 -31.59
CA PRO A 449 44.11 36.83 -30.67
C PRO A 449 42.89 37.32 -31.45
N VAL A 450 41.76 36.64 -31.28
CA VAL A 450 40.50 36.93 -31.98
C VAL A 450 39.44 37.50 -31.03
N SER A 451 38.45 38.18 -31.60
CA SER A 451 37.17 38.41 -30.93
C SER A 451 36.07 37.61 -31.62
N TYR A 452 35.27 36.88 -30.85
CA TYR A 452 34.20 36.02 -31.35
C TYR A 452 32.89 36.30 -30.60
N THR A 453 31.77 35.86 -31.17
CA THR A 453 30.46 35.88 -30.50
C THR A 453 30.12 34.46 -30.08
N SER A 454 29.80 34.23 -28.80
CA SER A 454 29.43 32.90 -28.32
C SER A 454 28.05 32.48 -28.84
N LEU A 455 27.95 31.25 -29.35
CA LEU A 455 26.66 30.67 -29.77
C LEU A 455 25.72 30.39 -28.57
N SER A 456 26.24 30.31 -27.34
CA SER A 456 25.46 29.93 -26.15
C SER A 456 24.67 31.08 -25.52
N ASP A 457 25.18 32.32 -25.60
CA ASP A 457 24.57 33.50 -24.97
C ASP A 457 24.58 34.77 -25.86
N ASN A 458 25.06 34.65 -27.09
CA ASN A 458 25.16 35.71 -28.10
C ASN A 458 25.96 36.96 -27.65
N LYS A 459 26.87 36.82 -26.68
CA LYS A 459 27.78 37.90 -26.27
C LYS A 459 29.13 37.81 -26.97
N ARG A 460 29.79 38.97 -27.09
CA ARG A 460 31.13 39.10 -27.67
C ARG A 460 32.21 38.84 -26.62
N TYR A 461 33.19 38.01 -26.98
CA TYR A 461 34.32 37.57 -26.18
C TYR A 461 35.64 37.78 -26.94
N PHE A 462 36.76 37.60 -26.23
CA PHE A 462 38.11 37.66 -26.76
C PHE A 462 38.88 36.42 -26.33
N GLY A 463 39.75 35.89 -27.18
CA GLY A 463 40.52 34.69 -26.88
C GLY A 463 41.32 34.16 -28.05
N LEU A 464 41.65 32.88 -27.99
CA LEU A 464 42.32 32.08 -29.00
C LEU A 464 41.39 30.94 -29.45
N ILE A 465 41.49 30.52 -30.70
CA ILE A 465 40.79 29.36 -31.26
C ILE A 465 41.61 28.09 -30.98
N ALA A 466 40.99 27.01 -30.52
CA ALA A 466 41.70 25.82 -30.05
C ALA A 466 42.46 25.10 -31.18
N GLU A 467 41.87 25.10 -32.37
CA GLU A 467 42.39 24.55 -33.61
C GLU A 467 43.60 25.36 -34.10
N GLU A 468 43.50 26.70 -34.17
CA GLU A 468 44.64 27.57 -34.51
C GLU A 468 45.78 27.47 -33.49
N VAL A 469 45.46 27.25 -32.21
CA VAL A 469 46.47 26.99 -31.17
C VAL A 469 47.14 25.64 -31.37
N ALA A 470 46.39 24.59 -31.70
CA ALA A 470 46.92 23.24 -31.90
C ALA A 470 47.96 23.17 -33.02
N ASP A 471 47.76 23.91 -34.12
CA ASP A 471 48.72 23.98 -35.24
C ASP A 471 50.05 24.68 -34.88
N VAL A 472 50.04 25.56 -33.88
CA VAL A 472 51.17 26.45 -33.57
C VAL A 472 51.93 26.06 -32.28
N ILE A 473 51.19 25.65 -31.24
CA ILE A 473 51.68 25.14 -29.96
C ILE A 473 50.72 24.00 -29.51
N PRO A 474 50.92 22.75 -29.98
CA PRO A 474 50.06 21.62 -29.64
C PRO A 474 49.88 21.41 -28.13
N GLU A 475 50.91 21.69 -27.33
CA GLU A 475 50.90 21.54 -25.87
C GLU A 475 50.01 22.57 -25.14
N LEU A 476 49.54 23.59 -25.86
CA LEU A 476 48.62 24.60 -25.36
C LEU A 476 47.16 24.29 -25.72
N ALA A 477 46.91 23.36 -26.64
CA ALA A 477 45.58 22.89 -27.00
C ALA A 477 45.13 21.72 -26.10
N GLU A 478 43.86 21.73 -25.74
CA GLU A 478 43.21 20.72 -24.89
C GLU A 478 42.28 19.89 -25.80
N PHE A 479 42.60 18.60 -25.94
CA PHE A 479 41.92 17.70 -26.90
C PHE A 479 40.78 16.92 -26.24
N ALA A 480 39.67 16.76 -26.97
CA ALA A 480 38.51 15.97 -26.55
C ALA A 480 38.12 14.95 -27.62
N ILE A 481 37.52 13.83 -27.21
CA ILE A 481 36.96 12.84 -28.13
C ILE A 481 35.72 13.45 -28.80
N GLU A 482 35.69 13.49 -30.13
CA GLU A 482 34.73 14.25 -30.93
C GLU A 482 33.26 14.00 -30.55
N LYS A 483 32.83 12.74 -30.43
CA LYS A 483 31.46 12.36 -29.99
C LYS A 483 31.02 12.92 -28.64
N ASN A 484 31.95 13.35 -27.78
CA ASN A 484 31.63 13.91 -26.46
C ASN A 484 31.40 15.44 -26.52
N VAL A 485 31.79 16.11 -27.61
CA VAL A 485 31.80 17.58 -27.70
C VAL A 485 31.10 18.12 -28.95
N VAL A 486 31.07 17.38 -30.06
CA VAL A 486 30.34 17.74 -31.29
C VAL A 486 28.95 17.09 -31.27
N PRO A 487 27.85 17.88 -31.19
CA PRO A 487 26.50 17.33 -31.14
C PRO A 487 26.18 16.49 -32.37
N GLY A 488 25.88 15.20 -32.17
CA GLY A 488 25.51 14.26 -33.23
C GLY A 488 26.66 13.52 -33.90
N SER A 489 27.92 13.78 -33.53
CA SER A 489 29.05 12.97 -34.02
C SER A 489 29.10 11.59 -33.33
N SER A 490 29.47 10.56 -34.10
CA SER A 490 29.79 9.22 -33.61
C SER A 490 31.29 8.92 -33.61
N SER A 491 32.12 9.90 -33.97
CA SER A 491 33.57 9.76 -34.11
C SER A 491 34.29 9.62 -32.77
N GLU A 492 35.32 8.78 -32.72
CA GLU A 492 36.23 8.63 -31.59
C GLU A 492 37.56 9.38 -31.78
N GLU A 493 37.65 10.24 -32.81
CA GLU A 493 38.83 11.07 -33.07
C GLU A 493 39.05 12.11 -31.95
N LEU A 494 40.31 12.45 -31.70
CA LEU A 494 40.68 13.51 -30.76
C LEU A 494 40.80 14.84 -31.51
N ILE A 495 39.89 15.77 -31.22
CA ILE A 495 39.89 17.11 -31.80
C ILE A 495 40.32 18.17 -30.75
N PRO A 496 40.97 19.27 -31.16
CA PRO A 496 41.15 20.43 -30.29
C PRO A 496 39.78 20.96 -29.84
N ASN A 497 39.62 21.24 -28.55
CA ASN A 497 38.33 21.64 -27.98
C ASN A 497 38.43 22.80 -26.97
N ALA A 498 39.58 22.97 -26.32
CA ALA A 498 39.84 24.15 -25.48
C ALA A 498 41.31 24.58 -25.54
N VAL A 499 41.62 25.70 -24.90
CA VAL A 499 42.97 26.27 -24.79
C VAL A 499 43.37 26.29 -23.32
N HIS A 500 44.54 25.75 -23.00
CA HIS A 500 45.12 25.78 -21.66
C HIS A 500 45.63 27.20 -21.30
N TYR A 501 44.73 28.17 -21.14
CA TYR A 501 45.06 29.54 -20.72
C TYR A 501 45.96 29.65 -19.46
N PRO A 502 45.87 28.75 -18.45
CA PRO A 502 46.84 28.73 -17.35
C PRO A 502 48.28 28.47 -17.83
N ILE A 503 48.49 27.59 -18.81
CA ILE A 503 49.81 27.33 -19.42
C ILE A 503 50.26 28.56 -20.21
N LEU A 504 49.38 29.21 -20.97
CA LEU A 504 49.70 30.45 -21.71
C LEU A 504 50.34 31.50 -20.78
N SER A 505 49.81 31.68 -19.56
CA SER A 505 50.40 32.63 -18.59
C SER A 505 51.84 32.29 -18.18
N VAL A 506 52.19 31.00 -18.12
CA VAL A 506 53.55 30.51 -17.81
C VAL A 506 54.49 30.68 -19.01
N LEU A 507 54.00 30.45 -20.23
CA LEU A 507 54.75 30.71 -21.47
C LEU A 507 55.04 32.21 -21.63
N LEU A 508 54.03 33.07 -21.41
CA LEU A 508 54.18 34.53 -21.42
C LEU A 508 55.20 35.01 -20.37
N LEU A 509 55.16 34.47 -19.14
CA LEU A 509 56.15 34.80 -18.10
C LEU A 509 57.58 34.46 -18.55
N LYS A 510 57.79 33.29 -19.16
CA LYS A 510 59.10 32.89 -19.67
C LYS A 510 59.58 33.79 -20.81
N GLU A 511 58.66 34.28 -21.64
CA GLU A 511 59.00 35.19 -22.74
C GLU A 511 59.30 36.61 -22.24
N VAL A 512 58.57 37.12 -21.25
CA VAL A 512 58.89 38.38 -20.56
C VAL A 512 60.29 38.33 -19.93
N GLN A 513 60.67 37.21 -19.31
CA GLN A 513 62.04 37.00 -18.79
C GLN A 513 63.12 37.03 -19.88
N LYS A 514 62.83 36.50 -21.09
CA LYS A 514 63.74 36.60 -22.25
C LYS A 514 63.86 38.04 -22.76
N HIS A 515 62.78 38.80 -22.75
CA HIS A 515 62.76 40.22 -23.13
C HIS A 515 63.59 41.05 -22.15
N GLU A 516 63.39 40.86 -20.85
CA GLU A 516 64.18 41.52 -19.80
C GLU A 516 65.69 41.25 -19.97
N ALA A 517 66.09 39.99 -20.19
CA ALA A 517 67.49 39.64 -20.46
C ALA A 517 68.05 40.32 -21.73
N THR A 518 67.24 40.42 -22.80
CA THR A 518 67.63 41.08 -24.05
C THR A 518 67.76 42.59 -23.88
N ILE A 519 66.83 43.22 -23.15
CA ILE A 519 66.85 44.65 -22.84
C ILE A 519 68.10 45.00 -22.02
N ASN A 520 68.41 44.20 -20.99
CA ASN A 520 69.60 44.39 -20.17
C ASN A 520 70.89 44.29 -21.01
N HIS A 521 70.99 43.29 -21.90
CA HIS A 521 72.15 43.16 -22.79
C HIS A 521 72.26 44.31 -23.82
N GLN A 522 71.13 44.79 -24.36
CA GLN A 522 71.12 45.98 -25.22
C GLN A 522 71.55 47.23 -24.46
N GLN A 523 71.18 47.37 -23.19
CA GLN A 523 71.60 48.49 -22.35
C GLN A 523 73.11 48.46 -22.08
N GLU A 524 73.70 47.29 -21.80
CA GLU A 524 75.16 47.11 -21.69
C GLU A 524 75.88 47.55 -22.98
N LEU A 525 75.40 47.11 -24.14
CA LEU A 525 75.96 47.49 -25.44
C LEU A 525 75.85 49.00 -25.70
N ILE A 526 74.73 49.62 -25.35
CA ILE A 526 74.52 51.07 -25.44
C ILE A 526 75.54 51.82 -24.57
N ASP A 527 75.81 51.36 -23.35
CA ASP A 527 76.74 52.04 -22.45
C ASP A 527 78.21 51.84 -22.87
N VAL A 528 78.57 50.69 -23.45
CA VAL A 528 79.87 50.51 -24.14
C VAL A 528 80.01 51.48 -25.33
N LEU A 529 78.98 51.60 -26.18
CA LEU A 529 78.99 52.50 -27.34
C LEU A 529 79.04 53.99 -26.93
N LYS A 530 78.42 54.38 -25.81
CA LYS A 530 78.55 55.73 -25.24
C LYS A 530 79.99 56.02 -24.82
N ASN A 531 80.64 55.08 -24.12
CA ASN A 531 82.02 55.24 -23.67
C ASN A 531 82.99 55.35 -24.86
N GLN A 532 82.82 54.53 -25.90
CA GLN A 532 83.61 54.62 -27.14
C GLN A 532 83.40 55.97 -27.86
N ASN A 533 82.17 56.50 -27.90
CA ASN A 533 81.89 57.82 -28.48
C ASN A 533 82.52 58.97 -27.67
N LEU A 534 82.60 58.85 -26.35
CA LEU A 534 83.30 59.83 -25.49
C LEU A 534 84.81 59.83 -25.78
N GLU A 535 85.42 58.64 -25.89
CA GLU A 535 86.85 58.50 -26.24
C GLU A 535 87.15 59.06 -27.63
N LEU A 536 86.31 58.75 -28.63
CA LEU A 536 86.45 59.28 -29.98
C LEU A 536 86.33 60.80 -30.03
N LYS A 537 85.43 61.40 -29.24
CA LYS A 537 85.31 62.87 -29.12
C LYS A 537 86.56 63.50 -28.52
N ASP A 538 87.08 62.97 -27.41
CA ASP A 538 88.32 63.47 -26.79
C ASP A 538 89.52 63.37 -27.76
N ARG A 539 89.63 62.27 -28.50
CA ARG A 539 90.65 62.11 -29.56
C ARG A 539 90.47 63.11 -30.71
N LEU A 540 89.24 63.41 -31.10
CA LEU A 540 88.94 64.42 -32.14
C LEU A 540 89.35 65.82 -31.66
N THR A 541 88.97 66.22 -30.45
CA THR A 541 89.35 67.52 -29.86
C THR A 541 90.87 67.68 -29.76
N ARG A 542 91.60 66.64 -29.36
CA ARG A 542 93.08 66.67 -29.35
C ARG A 542 93.69 66.81 -30.75
N LEU A 543 93.07 66.23 -31.78
CA LEU A 543 93.49 66.41 -33.18
C LEU A 543 93.20 67.84 -33.67
N GLU A 544 92.04 68.39 -33.35
CA GLU A 544 91.68 69.79 -33.64
C GLU A 544 92.65 70.78 -32.97
N GLU A 545 93.03 70.54 -31.71
CA GLU A 545 94.07 71.31 -31.01
C GLU A 545 95.45 71.22 -31.68
N LEU A 546 95.84 70.03 -32.15
CA LEU A 546 97.11 69.82 -32.86
C LEU A 546 97.13 70.53 -34.22
N VAL A 547 96.04 70.45 -34.99
CA VAL A 547 95.90 71.17 -36.27
C VAL A 547 95.93 72.69 -36.05
N ASN A 548 95.26 73.19 -35.01
CA ASN A 548 95.29 74.61 -34.64
C ASN A 548 96.67 75.09 -34.15
N LYS A 549 97.54 74.19 -33.68
CA LYS A 549 98.95 74.48 -33.37
C LYS A 549 99.88 74.44 -34.58
N LEU A 550 99.50 73.73 -35.65
CA LEU A 550 100.26 73.66 -36.92
C LEU A 550 99.94 74.82 -37.88
N ASN A 551 98.79 75.48 -37.70
CA ASN A 551 98.36 76.64 -38.47
C ASN A 551 98.73 78.00 -37.82
N LYS A 552 99.68 77.99 -36.88
CA LYS A 552 100.27 79.17 -36.22
C LYS A 552 101.79 79.11 -36.29
#